data_AF-A0A8J2RMR2-F1
#
_entry.id   AF-A0A8J2RMR2-F1
#
_cell.length_a   1.000
_cell.length_b   1.000
_cell.length_c   1.000
_cell.angle_alpha   90.00
_cell.angle_beta   90.00
_cell.angle_gamma   90.00
#
_symmetry.space_group_name_H-M   'P 1'
#
loop_
_entity.id
_entity.type
_entity.pdbx_description
1 polymer ?
#
loop_
_entity_poly.entity_id
_entity_poly.type
_entity_poly.pdbx_seq_one_letter_code
_entity_poly.pdbx_strand_id
1 'polypeptide(L)'
;MSKRKNPIGSLNSKKSRIITETEITPEKKRKCTTQNGGPNSKKSRSTESSPCSSAGLQNTEQGLDNGPQPIEPSNEDCNTETENSSASSGLKNTEHGNIFQLKLLMLFLIRGIASGYEFKLGTEMPKVGGKFDDLIFKYEIEKADGTNDKTERYRFLQAKHKQNEETGKITATDLRNNSGDFSLPKYFRSYCREIKKHCSAENVRDCIICTNIGFGDEEAITKLGKDGFQLIPYSDPDNILVFDPIRNQESGITIKTPARYKLKNTDKLRQEMKKWSEVHLLATTLLKYVSVKDPKLDLNCDVFKKYHLVLVKEWEVIERQMKKKEFSGKLGGKFMDGKNLTGNVKEFRNILSDLTIKQDKNKETNDSPESIFQEFWSKKSFKFSASFGDNKSNKKPSDETKESLDCAIHDEDITHFLDKLVFAVHTPNEVELETSLKEEVGKYYELHENDFQSDFILRNMLDWFKKKESTFMTSEEGTKIFKKGKKKMKSLRVTGISIDYQKQLKKVLKFNEEAIGEMKSHLISKK
;
A
#
# COMPACT_ATOMS: atom_id res chain seq x y z
N MET A 1 -38.71 -47.60 -43.81
CA MET A 1 -37.89 -48.76 -43.36
C MET A 1 -37.09 -48.30 -42.13
N SER A 2 -37.61 -48.54 -40.92
CA SER A 2 -37.16 -49.57 -39.95
C SER A 2 -35.90 -49.13 -39.17
N LYS A 3 -35.80 -49.10 -37.83
CA LYS A 3 -36.68 -49.33 -36.68
C LYS A 3 -35.93 -48.81 -35.42
N ARG A 4 -36.64 -48.03 -34.59
CA ARG A 4 -36.65 -47.95 -33.10
C ARG A 4 -35.39 -48.31 -32.27
N LYS A 5 -35.05 -47.46 -31.29
CA LYS A 5 -35.40 -47.63 -29.85
C LYS A 5 -35.12 -46.38 -28.99
N ASN A 6 -36.18 -45.84 -28.41
CA ASN A 6 -36.29 -44.95 -27.21
C ASN A 6 -35.94 -45.74 -25.92
N PRO A 7 -35.78 -45.16 -24.68
CA PRO A 7 -36.66 -44.15 -24.02
C PRO A 7 -35.97 -43.05 -23.16
N ILE A 8 -36.57 -41.85 -22.95
CA ILE A 8 -37.55 -41.38 -21.90
C ILE A 8 -36.98 -41.53 -20.47
N GLY A 9 -37.01 -40.57 -19.52
CA GLY A 9 -37.72 -39.29 -19.33
C GLY A 9 -37.01 -38.45 -18.23
N SER A 10 -37.15 -37.12 -18.16
CA SER A 10 -38.29 -36.27 -17.72
C SER A 10 -38.31 -35.95 -16.22
N LEU A 11 -38.47 -34.64 -15.91
CA LEU A 11 -38.93 -34.00 -14.66
C LEU A 11 -37.94 -34.05 -13.47
N ASN A 12 -37.76 -33.03 -12.62
CA ASN A 12 -38.67 -31.96 -12.25
C ASN A 12 -37.92 -30.78 -11.58
N SER A 13 -38.38 -29.57 -11.86
CA SER A 13 -38.05 -28.33 -11.17
C SER A 13 -38.59 -28.33 -9.73
N LYS A 14 -37.77 -27.94 -8.75
CA LYS A 14 -38.26 -27.50 -7.42
C LYS A 14 -38.13 -26.00 -7.30
N LYS A 15 -39.28 -25.33 -7.38
CA LYS A 15 -39.53 -23.97 -6.86
C LYS A 15 -39.46 -24.01 -5.33
N SER A 16 -38.75 -23.07 -4.73
CA SER A 16 -38.91 -22.65 -3.33
C SER A 16 -38.90 -21.12 -3.34
N ARG A 17 -40.06 -20.50 -3.51
CA ARG A 17 -40.92 -19.90 -2.47
C ARG A 17 -40.23 -18.75 -1.74
N ILE A 18 -40.47 -17.57 -2.30
CA ILE A 18 -40.33 -16.25 -1.71
C ILE A 18 -41.32 -16.16 -0.54
N ILE A 19 -40.83 -15.79 0.64
CA ILE A 19 -41.65 -15.29 1.75
C ILE A 19 -41.28 -13.82 1.91
N THR A 20 -42.31 -12.98 1.84
CA THR A 20 -42.31 -11.56 2.13
C THR A 20 -43.20 -11.37 3.34
N GLU A 21 -42.66 -10.84 4.43
CA GLU A 21 -43.43 -10.22 5.53
C GLU A 21 -42.57 -9.04 6.06
N THR A 22 -42.94 -7.81 5.71
CA THR A 22 -43.72 -6.81 6.48
C THR A 22 -43.04 -6.24 7.72
N GLU A 23 -42.74 -4.94 7.60
CA GLU A 23 -42.96 -3.85 8.55
C GLU A 23 -43.15 -4.17 10.04
N ILE A 24 -42.24 -3.67 10.88
CA ILE A 24 -42.58 -3.19 12.23
C ILE A 24 -41.85 -1.87 12.48
N THR A 25 -42.63 -0.82 12.69
CA THR A 25 -42.24 0.50 13.23
C THR A 25 -42.83 0.65 14.65
N PRO A 26 -42.49 1.69 15.43
CA PRO A 26 -41.74 1.57 16.67
C PRO A 26 -42.59 1.77 17.94
N GLU A 27 -42.13 1.27 19.08
CA GLU A 27 -42.69 1.65 20.38
C GLU A 27 -41.69 2.30 21.35
N LYS A 28 -42.22 3.36 21.96
CA LYS A 28 -41.64 4.28 22.94
C LYS A 28 -41.64 3.68 24.35
N LYS A 29 -40.86 4.36 25.21
CA LYS A 29 -40.85 4.41 26.69
C LYS A 29 -39.82 3.42 27.28
N ARG A 30 -38.92 3.84 28.19
CA ARG A 30 -39.16 4.68 29.37
C ARG A 30 -37.94 5.51 29.76
N LYS A 31 -38.24 6.73 30.22
CA LYS A 31 -37.44 7.55 31.14
C LYS A 31 -37.13 6.74 32.41
N CYS A 32 -35.91 6.83 32.93
CA CYS A 32 -35.70 6.85 34.36
C CYS A 32 -34.71 7.98 34.69
N THR A 33 -35.20 8.90 35.49
CA THR A 33 -34.51 10.07 36.04
C THR A 33 -34.11 9.71 37.46
N THR A 34 -32.87 9.94 37.85
CA THR A 34 -32.57 10.30 39.25
C THR A 34 -31.36 11.24 39.29
N GLN A 35 -31.63 12.39 39.91
CA GLN A 35 -30.70 13.47 40.24
C GLN A 35 -29.95 13.17 41.55
N ASN A 36 -29.01 14.08 41.85
CA ASN A 36 -28.33 14.41 43.12
C ASN A 36 -26.92 13.82 43.22
N GLY A 37 -25.86 14.59 43.48
CA GLY A 37 -25.69 16.02 43.76
C GLY A 37 -24.19 16.30 43.96
N GLY A 38 -23.72 17.51 43.65
CA GLY A 38 -22.38 18.01 44.05
C GLY A 38 -22.33 18.37 45.55
N PRO A 39 -21.38 19.21 46.04
CA PRO A 39 -20.41 20.03 45.30
C PRO A 39 -18.99 20.20 45.93
N ASN A 40 -18.14 20.99 45.24
CA ASN A 40 -17.00 21.81 45.73
C ASN A 40 -15.69 21.07 46.13
N SER A 41 -14.46 21.55 45.91
CA SER A 41 -13.91 22.90 45.74
C SER A 41 -12.47 22.95 45.15
N LYS A 42 -12.20 23.98 44.33
CA LYS A 42 -11.06 24.95 44.29
C LYS A 42 -9.56 24.54 44.39
N LYS A 43 -8.81 25.16 43.44
CA LYS A 43 -7.44 25.77 43.49
C LYS A 43 -6.25 24.80 43.70
N SER A 44 -5.04 24.94 43.13
CA SER A 44 -4.18 26.04 42.61
C SER A 44 -2.98 25.37 41.88
N ARG A 45 -2.52 25.74 40.68
CA ARG A 45 -1.54 26.77 40.25
C ARG A 45 -0.17 26.81 40.97
N SER A 46 0.89 26.36 40.28
CA SER A 46 2.27 26.91 40.18
C SER A 46 3.13 25.94 39.31
N THR A 47 3.75 26.29 38.18
CA THR A 47 5.07 26.99 38.00
C THR A 47 6.16 26.41 38.93
N GLU A 48 7.38 26.06 38.55
CA GLU A 48 8.26 26.51 37.47
C GLU A 48 9.55 25.64 37.46
N SER A 49 10.25 25.62 36.32
CA SER A 49 11.72 25.56 36.11
C SER A 49 12.65 24.51 36.78
N SER A 50 13.37 23.83 35.88
CA SER A 50 14.78 23.32 35.89
C SER A 50 15.80 24.19 36.69
N PRO A 51 17.11 23.84 36.88
CA PRO A 51 17.95 22.91 36.09
C PRO A 51 19.12 22.15 36.79
N CYS A 52 19.64 21.14 36.07
CA CYS A 52 21.03 20.75 35.76
C CYS A 52 22.21 20.72 36.78
N SER A 53 23.04 19.69 36.57
CA SER A 53 24.52 19.61 36.73
C SER A 53 25.05 19.35 38.15
N SER A 54 26.15 18.64 38.43
CA SER A 54 27.11 17.77 37.72
C SER A 54 28.22 17.38 38.73
N ALA A 55 29.04 16.36 38.40
CA ALA A 55 30.31 15.95 39.05
C ALA A 55 30.17 15.10 40.34
N GLY A 56 30.87 13.97 40.53
CA GLY A 56 32.10 13.45 39.95
C GLY A 56 33.19 13.48 41.02
N LEU A 57 33.65 12.33 41.51
CA LEU A 57 34.93 12.15 42.24
C LEU A 57 35.27 10.66 42.42
N GLN A 58 36.58 10.41 42.44
CA GLN A 58 37.29 9.15 42.21
C GLN A 58 37.77 8.46 43.50
N ASN A 59 38.34 7.25 43.32
CA ASN A 59 39.36 6.55 44.13
C ASN A 59 38.86 5.85 45.42
N THR A 60 39.35 4.69 45.88
CA THR A 60 40.67 4.01 45.76
C THR A 60 40.55 2.57 46.35
N GLU A 61 41.29 1.59 45.77
CA GLU A 61 42.19 0.56 46.37
C GLU A 61 41.85 -0.16 47.71
N GLN A 62 42.21 -1.42 48.06
CA GLN A 62 43.17 -2.45 47.60
C GLN A 62 43.00 -3.76 48.43
N GLY A 63 43.41 -4.92 47.86
CA GLY A 63 44.02 -6.12 48.52
C GLY A 63 43.12 -7.33 48.90
N LEU A 64 43.50 -8.62 48.81
CA LEU A 64 44.72 -9.36 48.42
C LEU A 64 44.45 -10.90 48.34
N ASP A 65 45.30 -11.64 47.60
CA ASP A 65 45.66 -13.10 47.61
C ASP A 65 44.67 -14.18 47.06
N ASN A 66 44.92 -15.05 46.05
CA ASN A 66 46.04 -15.83 45.40
C ASN A 66 45.77 -17.36 45.60
N GLY A 67 45.75 -18.33 44.65
CA GLY A 67 46.01 -18.52 43.20
C GLY A 67 45.59 -19.98 42.82
N PRO A 68 46.10 -20.72 41.80
CA PRO A 68 46.74 -20.36 40.52
C PRO A 68 46.05 -20.97 39.24
N GLN A 69 46.39 -20.42 38.07
CA GLN A 69 45.91 -20.75 36.71
C GLN A 69 46.63 -21.95 36.03
N PRO A 70 46.26 -22.31 34.77
CA PRO A 70 47.08 -21.80 33.65
C PRO A 70 46.37 -21.45 32.31
N ILE A 71 46.67 -20.22 31.81
CA ILE A 71 47.25 -19.85 30.49
C ILE A 71 46.44 -20.05 29.18
N GLU A 72 46.07 -18.92 28.57
CA GLU A 72 45.58 -18.69 27.18
C GLU A 72 46.69 -18.75 26.10
N PRO A 73 46.34 -18.76 24.79
CA PRO A 73 46.35 -17.48 24.01
C PRO A 73 45.22 -17.44 22.95
N SER A 74 44.78 -16.34 22.35
CA SER A 74 45.09 -14.90 22.38
C SER A 74 44.02 -14.19 21.52
N ASN A 75 43.57 -13.02 21.99
CA ASN A 75 42.68 -12.07 21.29
C ASN A 75 43.30 -11.49 20.02
N GLU A 76 42.45 -11.06 19.09
CA GLU A 76 42.54 -9.71 18.52
C GLU A 76 41.13 -9.10 18.37
N ASP A 77 41.05 -7.85 18.83
CA ASP A 77 39.92 -6.97 19.18
C ASP A 77 38.94 -6.66 18.02
N CYS A 78 37.71 -6.19 18.22
CA CYS A 78 37.42 -4.90 18.87
C CYS A 78 35.93 -4.70 19.21
N ASN A 79 35.76 -3.79 20.16
CA ASN A 79 34.69 -3.58 21.10
C ASN A 79 33.34 -3.07 20.56
N THR A 80 32.37 -3.38 21.41
CA THR A 80 31.03 -2.84 21.64
C THR A 80 30.87 -1.32 21.51
N GLU A 81 29.78 -0.88 20.89
CA GLU A 81 29.02 0.28 21.35
C GLU A 81 27.50 0.03 21.30
N THR A 82 26.87 0.57 22.33
CA THR A 82 25.48 0.48 22.75
C THR A 82 24.60 1.41 21.89
N GLU A 83 23.60 0.91 21.16
CA GLU A 83 22.64 1.78 20.46
C GLU A 83 21.16 1.33 20.55
N ASN A 84 20.38 2.21 21.17
CA ASN A 84 19.09 2.75 20.73
C ASN A 84 17.88 1.82 20.53
N SER A 85 16.98 1.90 21.52
CA SER A 85 15.61 1.36 21.58
C SER A 85 14.59 2.02 20.62
N SER A 86 15.02 2.68 19.53
CA SER A 86 14.13 3.35 18.58
C SER A 86 14.23 2.85 17.12
N ALA A 87 15.15 1.92 16.82
CA ALA A 87 15.27 1.30 15.49
C ALA A 87 14.35 0.08 15.27
N SER A 88 13.85 -0.54 16.34
CA SER A 88 13.10 -1.82 16.24
C SER A 88 11.64 -1.66 15.76
N SER A 89 11.06 -0.46 15.86
CA SER A 89 9.69 -0.19 15.40
C SER A 89 9.62 0.06 13.89
N GLY A 90 10.69 0.59 13.29
CA GLY A 90 10.80 0.83 11.84
C GLY A 90 10.90 -0.47 11.04
N LEU A 91 11.76 -1.41 11.46
CA LEU A 91 11.91 -2.71 10.80
C LEU A 91 10.64 -3.57 10.91
N LYS A 92 10.02 -3.65 12.10
CA LYS A 92 8.80 -4.44 12.31
C LYS A 92 7.66 -3.95 11.42
N ASN A 93 7.44 -2.63 11.34
CA ASN A 93 6.39 -2.06 10.49
C ASN A 93 6.56 -2.40 9.00
N THR A 94 7.79 -2.47 8.50
CA THR A 94 8.06 -2.87 7.12
C THR A 94 7.88 -4.36 6.88
N GLU A 95 8.19 -5.22 7.86
CA GLU A 95 8.00 -6.66 7.74
C GLU A 95 6.52 -7.03 7.61
N HIS A 96 5.67 -6.47 8.47
CA HIS A 96 4.23 -6.73 8.42
C HIS A 96 3.57 -6.25 7.11
N GLY A 97 3.97 -5.07 6.63
CA GLY A 97 3.52 -4.57 5.33
C GLY A 97 3.90 -5.49 4.16
N ASN A 98 5.15 -5.95 4.14
CA ASN A 98 5.65 -6.85 3.10
C ASN A 98 4.97 -8.23 3.16
N ILE A 99 4.75 -8.77 4.37
CA ILE A 99 4.04 -10.04 4.56
C ILE A 99 2.58 -9.90 4.08
N PHE A 100 1.92 -8.78 4.40
CA PHE A 100 0.56 -8.50 3.95
C PHE A 100 0.47 -8.44 2.42
N GLN A 101 1.38 -7.70 1.76
CA GLN A 101 1.46 -7.64 0.29
C GLN A 101 1.69 -9.02 -0.33
N LEU A 102 2.64 -9.80 0.20
CA LEU A 102 2.93 -11.14 -0.27
C LEU A 102 1.73 -12.09 -0.16
N LYS A 103 1.00 -12.03 0.96
CA LYS A 103 -0.21 -12.82 1.16
C LYS A 103 -1.33 -12.40 0.19
N LEU A 104 -1.46 -11.11 -0.12
CA LEU A 104 -2.37 -10.65 -1.18
C LEU A 104 -1.96 -11.18 -2.57
N LEU A 105 -0.67 -11.18 -2.91
CA LEU A 105 -0.18 -11.78 -4.16
C LEU A 105 -0.53 -13.27 -4.25
N MET A 106 -0.37 -14.01 -3.15
CA MET A 106 -0.78 -15.42 -3.07
C MET A 106 -2.28 -15.60 -3.28
N LEU A 107 -3.09 -14.73 -2.68
CA LEU A 107 -4.55 -14.75 -2.83
C LEU A 107 -4.97 -14.55 -4.29
N PHE A 108 -4.40 -13.53 -4.94
CA PHE A 108 -4.65 -13.27 -6.37
C PHE A 108 -4.21 -14.44 -7.24
N LEU A 109 -3.09 -15.07 -6.89
CA LEU A 109 -2.59 -16.21 -7.63
C LEU A 109 -3.53 -17.42 -7.52
N ILE A 110 -3.88 -17.85 -6.30
CA ILE A 110 -4.70 -19.05 -6.10
C ILE A 110 -6.11 -18.86 -6.65
N ARG A 111 -6.73 -17.70 -6.40
CA ARG A 111 -8.07 -17.40 -6.90
C ARG A 111 -8.10 -17.12 -8.40
N GLY A 112 -7.02 -16.55 -8.94
CA GLY A 112 -6.82 -16.40 -10.38
C GLY A 112 -6.81 -17.76 -11.10
N ILE A 113 -6.05 -18.71 -10.58
CA ILE A 113 -6.01 -20.10 -11.08
C ILE A 113 -7.36 -20.78 -10.92
N ALA A 114 -7.96 -20.71 -9.73
CA ALA A 114 -9.24 -21.36 -9.43
C ALA A 114 -10.38 -20.82 -10.30
N SER A 115 -10.33 -19.55 -10.68
CA SER A 115 -11.29 -18.92 -11.59
C SER A 115 -11.03 -19.19 -13.07
N GLY A 116 -9.94 -19.90 -13.39
CA GLY A 116 -9.59 -20.23 -14.78
C GLY A 116 -9.09 -19.04 -15.60
N TYR A 117 -8.62 -17.96 -14.96
CA TYR A 117 -8.12 -16.79 -15.69
C TYR A 117 -6.80 -17.10 -16.38
N GLU A 118 -6.66 -16.60 -17.61
CA GLU A 118 -5.36 -16.37 -18.23
C GLU A 118 -4.85 -15.01 -17.75
N PHE A 119 -3.80 -15.02 -16.92
CA PHE A 119 -3.34 -13.82 -16.23
C PHE A 119 -1.82 -13.65 -16.20
N LYS A 120 -1.43 -12.42 -15.87
CA LYS A 120 -0.09 -11.94 -15.56
C LYS A 120 -0.14 -11.21 -14.21
N LEU A 121 0.60 -11.71 -13.23
CA LEU A 121 0.70 -11.13 -11.88
C LEU A 121 2.05 -10.41 -11.72
N GLY A 122 2.01 -9.13 -11.36
CA GLY A 122 3.19 -8.29 -11.17
C GLY A 122 3.21 -7.65 -9.78
N THR A 123 4.38 -7.20 -9.35
CA THR A 123 4.65 -6.51 -8.08
C THR A 123 5.85 -5.58 -8.28
N GLU A 124 5.90 -4.46 -7.57
CA GLU A 124 6.99 -3.46 -7.65
C GLU A 124 7.30 -3.03 -9.09
N MET A 125 6.24 -2.71 -9.85
CA MET A 125 6.32 -2.26 -11.24
C MET A 125 5.86 -0.80 -11.38
N PRO A 126 6.62 0.19 -10.85
CA PRO A 126 6.19 1.58 -10.79
C PRO A 126 5.98 2.19 -12.18
N LYS A 127 6.69 1.71 -13.20
CA LYS A 127 6.49 2.14 -14.60
C LYS A 127 5.14 1.73 -15.19
N VAL A 128 4.46 0.76 -14.59
CA VAL A 128 3.17 0.23 -15.05
C VAL A 128 2.04 0.65 -14.10
N GLY A 129 2.22 0.42 -12.80
CA GLY A 129 1.19 0.67 -11.78
C GLY A 129 1.34 2.01 -11.05
N GLY A 130 2.45 2.72 -11.23
CA GLY A 130 2.70 3.98 -10.52
C GLY A 130 2.79 3.80 -9.02
N LYS A 131 1.77 4.25 -8.28
CA LYS A 131 1.60 4.04 -6.82
C LYS A 131 0.65 2.89 -6.49
N PHE A 132 0.15 2.17 -7.48
CA PHE A 132 -0.67 0.97 -7.31
C PHE A 132 0.09 -0.26 -7.83
N ASP A 133 1.38 -0.31 -7.56
CA ASP A 133 2.32 -1.27 -8.11
C ASP A 133 2.69 -2.40 -7.14
N ASP A 134 2.24 -2.35 -5.88
CA ASP A 134 2.39 -3.44 -4.91
C ASP A 134 1.81 -4.76 -5.46
N LEU A 135 0.73 -4.67 -6.25
CA LEU A 135 0.17 -5.78 -6.99
C LEU A 135 -0.50 -5.30 -8.28
N ILE A 136 -0.14 -5.92 -9.40
CA ILE A 136 -0.77 -5.71 -10.70
C ILE A 136 -1.30 -7.04 -11.21
N PHE A 137 -2.61 -7.17 -11.32
CA PHE A 137 -3.25 -8.36 -11.89
C PHE A 137 -3.85 -8.02 -13.25
N LYS A 138 -3.19 -8.50 -14.29
CA LYS A 138 -3.60 -8.36 -15.69
C LYS A 138 -4.20 -9.68 -16.14
N TYR A 139 -5.41 -9.67 -16.70
CA TYR A 139 -6.08 -10.91 -17.12
C TYR A 139 -6.92 -10.70 -18.37
N GLU A 140 -7.14 -11.77 -19.13
CA GLU A 140 -7.91 -11.72 -20.36
C GLU A 140 -9.41 -11.93 -20.09
N ILE A 141 -10.24 -11.16 -20.79
CA ILE A 141 -11.68 -11.36 -20.86
C ILE A 141 -12.11 -11.42 -22.33
N GLU A 142 -13.22 -12.11 -22.59
CA GLU A 142 -13.85 -12.07 -23.91
C GLU A 142 -14.37 -10.66 -24.20
N LYS A 143 -14.23 -10.20 -25.45
CA LYS A 143 -14.82 -8.92 -25.85
C LYS A 143 -16.35 -9.01 -25.80
N ALA A 144 -16.97 -7.93 -25.35
CA ALA A 144 -18.42 -7.83 -25.26
C ALA A 144 -19.12 -7.74 -26.63
N ASP A 145 -18.37 -7.61 -27.72
CA ASP A 145 -18.88 -7.49 -29.09
C ASP A 145 -19.26 -8.85 -29.73
N GLY A 146 -19.14 -9.95 -28.97
CA GLY A 146 -19.50 -11.30 -29.42
C GLY A 146 -18.48 -11.92 -30.38
N THR A 147 -17.33 -11.27 -30.58
CA THR A 147 -16.18 -11.88 -31.25
C THR A 147 -15.42 -12.78 -30.29
N ASN A 148 -14.76 -13.82 -30.80
CA ASN A 148 -13.83 -14.65 -30.02
C ASN A 148 -12.53 -13.92 -29.67
N ASP A 149 -12.47 -12.60 -29.87
CA ASP A 149 -11.32 -11.81 -29.49
C ASP A 149 -11.29 -11.60 -27.98
N LYS A 150 -10.08 -11.57 -27.45
CA LYS A 150 -9.84 -11.26 -26.04
C LYS A 150 -9.43 -9.81 -25.89
N THR A 151 -9.82 -9.20 -24.78
CA THR A 151 -9.27 -7.92 -24.32
C THR A 151 -8.65 -8.07 -22.94
N GLU A 152 -7.66 -7.25 -22.66
CA GLU A 152 -6.92 -7.28 -21.40
C GLU A 152 -7.59 -6.36 -20.38
N ARG A 153 -7.79 -6.87 -19.16
CA ARG A 153 -8.25 -6.12 -18.01
C ARG A 153 -7.16 -6.04 -16.95
N TYR A 154 -7.09 -4.89 -16.29
CA TYR A 154 -6.09 -4.59 -15.27
C TYR A 154 -6.75 -4.29 -13.93
N ARG A 155 -6.21 -4.89 -12.87
CA ARG A 155 -6.44 -4.50 -11.48
C ARG A 155 -5.10 -4.03 -10.93
N PHE A 156 -5.06 -2.79 -10.48
CA PHE A 156 -3.91 -2.23 -9.80
C PHE A 156 -4.23 -2.14 -8.31
N LEU A 157 -3.28 -2.48 -7.45
CA LEU A 157 -3.52 -2.52 -6.02
C LEU A 157 -2.32 -1.96 -5.27
N GLN A 158 -2.62 -1.11 -4.29
CA GLN A 158 -1.71 -0.75 -3.20
C GLN A 158 -2.19 -1.44 -1.92
N ALA A 159 -1.30 -2.20 -1.29
CA ALA A 159 -1.48 -2.82 0.00
C ALA A 159 -1.06 -1.86 1.13
N LYS A 160 -1.92 -1.70 2.14
CA LYS A 160 -1.64 -0.90 3.34
C LYS A 160 -2.02 -1.65 4.60
N HIS A 161 -1.03 -1.96 5.41
CA HIS A 161 -1.22 -2.61 6.70
C HIS A 161 -0.99 -1.64 7.86
N LYS A 162 -1.85 -1.68 8.88
CA LYS A 162 -1.67 -0.99 10.16
C LYS A 162 -1.71 -2.00 11.30
N GLN A 163 -0.71 -1.99 12.17
CA GLN A 163 -0.66 -2.88 13.33
C GLN A 163 -1.76 -2.58 14.37
N ASN A 164 -2.06 -1.30 14.62
CA ASN A 164 -3.10 -0.88 15.55
C ASN A 164 -4.40 -0.60 14.79
N GLU A 165 -5.24 -1.62 14.67
CA GLU A 165 -6.55 -1.51 14.01
C GLU A 165 -7.59 -0.77 14.86
N GLU A 166 -7.50 -0.88 16.19
CA GLU A 166 -8.52 -0.37 17.12
C GLU A 166 -8.62 1.17 17.09
N THR A 167 -7.46 1.82 16.98
CA THR A 167 -7.38 3.29 16.89
C THR A 167 -7.23 3.79 15.45
N GLY A 168 -6.88 2.89 14.52
CA GLY A 168 -6.57 3.20 13.14
C GLY A 168 -7.83 3.47 12.32
N LYS A 169 -8.01 4.72 11.87
CA LYS A 169 -9.05 5.07 10.89
C LYS A 169 -8.53 6.00 9.82
N ILE A 170 -9.11 5.88 8.63
CA ILE A 170 -8.85 6.77 7.51
C ILE A 170 -9.68 8.03 7.69
N THR A 171 -9.03 9.19 7.75
CA THR A 171 -9.69 10.49 7.95
C THR A 171 -9.68 11.36 6.71
N ALA A 172 -10.51 12.41 6.69
CA ALA A 172 -10.49 13.42 5.62
C ALA A 172 -9.10 14.07 5.47
N THR A 173 -8.36 14.24 6.56
CA THR A 173 -7.00 14.77 6.55
C THR A 173 -6.06 13.83 5.82
N ASP A 174 -6.15 12.51 6.06
CA ASP A 174 -5.33 11.52 5.39
C ASP A 174 -5.57 11.50 3.88
N LEU A 175 -6.84 11.61 3.47
CA LEU A 175 -7.24 11.65 2.06
C LEU A 175 -6.76 12.92 1.35
N ARG A 176 -6.76 14.07 2.03
CA ARG A 176 -6.42 15.39 1.47
C ARG A 176 -4.92 15.68 1.44
N ASN A 177 -4.15 15.06 2.32
CA ASN A 177 -2.71 15.29 2.42
C ASN A 177 -2.00 14.96 1.09
N ASN A 178 -0.92 15.68 0.78
CA ASN A 178 -0.12 15.45 -0.44
C ASN A 178 0.83 14.23 -0.34
N SER A 179 0.96 13.68 0.86
CA SER A 179 1.79 12.53 1.21
C SER A 179 1.07 11.66 2.24
N GLY A 180 1.61 10.48 2.50
CA GLY A 180 1.02 9.50 3.42
C GLY A 180 0.34 8.33 2.71
N ASP A 181 -0.13 7.38 3.51
CA ASP A 181 -0.63 6.10 3.02
C ASP A 181 -1.92 6.21 2.22
N PHE A 182 -2.83 7.11 2.60
CA PHE A 182 -4.16 7.25 1.98
C PHE A 182 -4.33 8.55 1.16
N SER A 183 -3.22 9.22 0.84
CA SER A 183 -3.21 10.48 0.08
C SER A 183 -3.82 10.31 -1.31
N LEU A 184 -5.05 10.80 -1.50
CA LEU A 184 -5.70 10.83 -2.82
C LEU A 184 -4.93 11.68 -3.84
N PRO A 185 -4.37 12.87 -3.49
CA PRO A 185 -3.55 13.61 -4.43
C PRO A 185 -2.37 12.81 -4.98
N LYS A 186 -1.70 12.02 -4.12
CA LYS A 186 -0.59 11.14 -4.52
C LYS A 186 -1.06 10.08 -5.52
N TYR A 187 -2.17 9.40 -5.23
CA TYR A 187 -2.72 8.35 -6.09
C TYR A 187 -3.26 8.90 -7.40
N PHE A 188 -3.94 10.04 -7.38
CA PHE A 188 -4.50 10.69 -8.56
C PHE A 188 -3.39 11.11 -9.54
N ARG A 189 -2.36 11.81 -9.04
CA ARG A 189 -1.20 12.20 -9.88
C ARG A 189 -0.51 10.99 -10.48
N SER A 190 -0.44 9.88 -9.73
CA SER A 190 0.15 8.65 -10.24
C SER A 190 -0.72 7.99 -11.30
N TYR A 191 -2.03 7.90 -11.08
CA TYR A 191 -2.96 7.39 -12.08
C TYR A 191 -2.84 8.14 -13.42
N CYS A 192 -2.81 9.48 -13.38
CA CYS A 192 -2.67 10.30 -14.58
C CYS A 192 -1.34 10.09 -15.30
N ARG A 193 -0.24 9.85 -14.56
CA ARG A 193 1.11 9.78 -15.13
C ARG A 193 1.47 8.39 -15.65
N GLU A 194 1.21 7.36 -14.86
CA GLU A 194 1.62 6.00 -15.18
C GLU A 194 0.49 5.19 -15.80
N ILE A 195 -0.67 5.12 -15.14
CA ILE A 195 -1.74 4.20 -15.56
C ILE A 195 -2.40 4.68 -16.85
N LYS A 196 -2.90 5.93 -16.89
CA LYS A 196 -3.59 6.49 -18.07
C LYS A 196 -2.71 6.51 -19.33
N LYS A 197 -1.39 6.65 -19.16
CA LYS A 197 -0.43 6.68 -20.27
C LYS A 197 -0.21 5.31 -20.91
N HIS A 198 -0.33 4.24 -20.12
CA HIS A 198 0.01 2.87 -20.55
C HIS A 198 -1.20 1.96 -20.72
N CYS A 199 -2.33 2.31 -20.14
CA CYS A 199 -3.55 1.52 -20.16
C CYS A 199 -4.74 2.43 -20.45
N SER A 200 -5.56 2.03 -21.42
CA SER A 200 -6.80 2.72 -21.68
C SER A 200 -7.79 2.55 -20.52
N ALA A 201 -8.58 3.57 -20.22
CA ALA A 201 -9.41 3.60 -19.02
C ALA A 201 -10.45 2.47 -18.98
N GLU A 202 -10.94 2.00 -20.14
CA GLU A 202 -11.85 0.86 -20.27
C GLU A 202 -11.20 -0.49 -19.90
N ASN A 203 -9.88 -0.60 -20.06
CA ASN A 203 -9.11 -1.79 -19.71
C ASN A 203 -8.75 -1.80 -18.21
N VAL A 204 -8.82 -0.66 -17.52
CA VAL A 204 -8.69 -0.61 -16.07
C VAL A 204 -10.00 -1.03 -15.42
N ARG A 205 -10.00 -2.16 -14.74
CA ARG A 205 -11.13 -2.58 -13.90
C ARG A 205 -11.19 -1.72 -12.64
N ASP A 206 -10.10 -1.69 -11.88
CA ASP A 206 -10.00 -0.97 -10.61
C ASP A 206 -8.56 -0.58 -10.24
N CYS A 207 -8.46 0.49 -9.46
CA CYS A 207 -7.28 0.92 -8.73
C CYS A 207 -7.63 0.83 -7.24
N ILE A 208 -7.10 -0.19 -6.57
CA ILE A 208 -7.53 -0.60 -5.24
C ILE A 208 -6.55 -0.08 -4.19
N ILE A 209 -7.07 0.54 -3.14
CA ILE A 209 -6.34 0.72 -1.88
C ILE A 209 -6.87 -0.33 -0.92
N CYS A 210 -6.08 -1.37 -0.68
CA CYS A 210 -6.44 -2.53 0.13
C CYS A 210 -5.84 -2.40 1.54
N THR A 211 -6.67 -2.39 2.57
CA THR A 211 -6.20 -2.16 3.94
C THR A 211 -7.06 -2.82 5.01
N ASN A 212 -6.40 -3.19 6.12
CA ASN A 212 -7.05 -3.81 7.27
C ASN A 212 -7.82 -2.83 8.15
N ILE A 213 -7.61 -1.52 8.03
CA ILE A 213 -8.40 -0.49 8.73
C ILE A 213 -9.55 0.04 7.86
N GLY A 214 -10.42 0.87 8.43
CA GLY A 214 -11.50 1.51 7.68
C GLY A 214 -11.74 2.96 8.05
N PHE A 215 -12.94 3.46 7.77
CA PHE A 215 -13.29 4.88 7.94
C PHE A 215 -13.86 5.22 9.33
N GLY A 216 -13.90 4.23 10.24
CA GLY A 216 -14.52 4.35 11.56
C GLY A 216 -15.99 3.94 11.56
N ASP A 217 -16.72 4.38 12.58
CA ASP A 217 -18.16 4.17 12.73
C ASP A 217 -18.99 5.07 11.80
N GLU A 218 -20.32 4.94 11.88
CA GLU A 218 -21.27 5.72 11.07
C GLU A 218 -21.13 7.24 11.30
N GLU A 219 -20.76 7.67 12.51
CA GLU A 219 -20.53 9.08 12.81
C GLU A 219 -19.28 9.59 12.08
N ALA A 220 -18.19 8.82 12.11
CA ALA A 220 -16.96 9.14 11.40
C ALA A 220 -17.17 9.17 9.88
N ILE A 221 -17.91 8.21 9.32
CA ILE A 221 -18.28 8.19 7.89
C ILE A 221 -19.14 9.40 7.52
N THR A 222 -20.11 9.76 8.37
CA THR A 222 -20.95 10.94 8.16
C THR A 222 -20.12 12.23 8.17
N LYS A 223 -19.18 12.35 9.11
CA LYS A 223 -18.24 13.47 9.19
C LYS A 223 -17.35 13.54 7.94
N LEU A 224 -16.82 12.41 7.49
CA LEU A 224 -16.03 12.29 6.27
C LEU A 224 -16.81 12.80 5.04
N GLY A 225 -18.10 12.45 4.94
CA GLY A 225 -19.01 12.96 3.91
C GLY A 225 -19.21 14.49 3.95
N LYS A 226 -19.36 15.07 5.15
CA LYS A 226 -19.43 16.54 5.35
C LYS A 226 -18.13 17.22 4.92
N ASP A 227 -16.99 16.57 5.17
CA ASP A 227 -15.66 17.05 4.77
C ASP A 227 -15.40 16.96 3.26
N GLY A 228 -16.32 16.40 2.48
CA GLY A 228 -16.29 16.34 1.02
C GLY A 228 -16.00 14.95 0.44
N PHE A 229 -15.80 13.93 1.28
CA PHE A 229 -15.45 12.57 0.87
C PHE A 229 -16.62 11.62 1.14
N GLN A 230 -17.70 11.76 0.37
CA GLN A 230 -18.87 10.89 0.49
C GLN A 230 -18.53 9.50 -0.05
N LEU A 231 -18.80 8.45 0.73
CA LEU A 231 -18.57 7.06 0.34
C LEU A 231 -19.84 6.45 -0.26
N ILE A 232 -19.66 5.61 -1.28
CA ILE A 232 -20.72 4.77 -1.87
C ILE A 232 -20.30 3.31 -1.68
N PRO A 233 -21.12 2.46 -1.03
CA PRO A 233 -20.86 1.03 -0.98
C PRO A 233 -20.70 0.45 -2.38
N TYR A 234 -19.71 -0.42 -2.55
CA TYR A 234 -19.39 -1.03 -3.84
C TYR A 234 -19.45 -2.55 -3.74
N SER A 235 -20.47 -3.13 -4.39
CA SER A 235 -20.80 -4.56 -4.29
C SER A 235 -20.76 -5.28 -5.64
N ASP A 236 -19.81 -4.93 -6.50
CA ASP A 236 -19.66 -5.66 -7.78
C ASP A 236 -19.19 -7.10 -7.54
N PRO A 237 -19.66 -8.07 -8.35
CA PRO A 237 -19.17 -9.43 -8.30
C PRO A 237 -17.65 -9.45 -8.48
N ASP A 238 -16.96 -9.99 -7.48
CA ASP A 238 -15.52 -10.14 -7.44
C ASP A 238 -15.24 -11.53 -6.89
N ASN A 239 -14.44 -12.31 -7.61
CA ASN A 239 -14.05 -13.67 -7.24
C ASN A 239 -12.62 -13.71 -6.70
N ILE A 240 -11.92 -12.58 -6.67
CA ILE A 240 -10.51 -12.50 -6.26
C ILE A 240 -10.38 -11.77 -4.93
N LEU A 241 -10.96 -10.58 -4.77
CA LEU A 241 -10.82 -9.76 -3.55
C LEU A 241 -12.11 -9.75 -2.72
N VAL A 242 -12.57 -10.95 -2.33
CA VAL A 242 -13.71 -11.15 -1.43
C VAL A 242 -13.27 -11.85 -0.14
N PHE A 243 -13.80 -11.39 0.97
CA PHE A 243 -13.42 -11.88 2.29
C PHE A 243 -14.68 -12.14 3.11
N ASP A 244 -14.67 -13.23 3.85
CA ASP A 244 -15.74 -13.54 4.80
C ASP A 244 -15.68 -12.60 6.01
N PRO A 245 -16.82 -12.35 6.68
CA PRO A 245 -16.83 -11.63 7.95
C PRO A 245 -15.94 -12.33 8.97
N ILE A 246 -15.08 -11.55 9.62
CA ILE A 246 -14.13 -12.05 10.62
C ILE A 246 -14.87 -12.17 11.94
N ARG A 247 -14.84 -13.38 12.52
CA ARG A 247 -15.58 -13.72 13.75
C ARG A 247 -14.62 -14.11 14.85
N ASN A 248 -14.98 -13.74 16.08
CA ASN A 248 -14.34 -14.26 17.26
C ASN A 248 -14.63 -15.78 17.35
N GLN A 249 -13.59 -16.59 17.47
CA GLN A 249 -13.72 -18.05 17.42
C GLN A 249 -14.49 -18.62 18.63
N GLU A 250 -14.41 -17.96 19.79
CA GLU A 250 -15.05 -18.42 21.03
C GLU A 250 -16.53 -18.01 21.12
N SER A 251 -16.85 -16.78 20.72
CA SER A 251 -18.20 -16.22 20.85
C SER A 251 -19.03 -16.24 19.56
N GLY A 252 -18.40 -16.47 18.39
CA GLY A 252 -19.05 -16.41 17.08
C GLY A 252 -19.44 -14.99 16.62
N ILE A 253 -19.20 -13.98 17.46
CA ILE A 253 -19.54 -12.58 17.20
C ILE A 253 -18.64 -12.05 16.08
N THR A 254 -19.25 -11.35 15.12
CA THR A 254 -18.51 -10.66 14.06
C THR A 254 -17.72 -9.50 14.66
N ILE A 255 -16.40 -9.57 14.55
CA ILE A 255 -15.48 -8.51 14.98
C ILE A 255 -15.38 -7.46 13.89
N LYS A 256 -15.32 -7.91 12.64
CA LYS A 256 -14.96 -7.07 11.50
C LYS A 256 -15.60 -7.58 10.22
N THR A 257 -16.15 -6.67 9.43
CA THR A 257 -16.76 -6.99 8.14
C THR A 257 -16.00 -6.26 7.04
N PRO A 258 -15.24 -6.99 6.20
CA PRO A 258 -14.60 -6.42 5.03
C PRO A 258 -15.62 -5.71 4.14
N ALA A 259 -15.29 -4.50 3.70
CA ALA A 259 -16.19 -3.66 2.92
C ALA A 259 -15.42 -2.98 1.77
N ARG A 260 -16.15 -2.65 0.71
CA ARG A 260 -15.61 -1.89 -0.41
C ARG A 260 -16.40 -0.61 -0.65
N TYR A 261 -15.68 0.47 -0.89
CA TYR A 261 -16.26 1.79 -1.14
C TYR A 261 -15.65 2.45 -2.36
N LYS A 262 -16.48 3.17 -3.11
CA LYS A 262 -16.04 4.22 -4.04
C LYS A 262 -16.28 5.59 -3.42
N LEU A 263 -15.56 6.60 -3.90
CA LEU A 263 -15.87 8.00 -3.58
C LEU A 263 -16.97 8.49 -4.53
N LYS A 264 -17.99 9.13 -3.97
CA LYS A 264 -19.02 9.80 -4.77
C LYS A 264 -18.40 10.95 -5.53
N ASN A 265 -18.65 10.97 -6.83
CA ASN A 265 -18.22 12.02 -7.72
C ASN A 265 -19.08 13.28 -7.52
N THR A 266 -18.72 14.11 -6.54
CA THR A 266 -19.41 15.36 -6.19
C THR A 266 -18.65 16.57 -6.74
N ASP A 267 -19.36 17.68 -7.00
CA ASP A 267 -18.73 18.93 -7.44
C ASP A 267 -17.69 19.45 -6.45
N LYS A 268 -17.96 19.32 -5.14
CA LYS A 268 -17.02 19.69 -4.08
C LYS A 268 -15.71 18.90 -4.20
N LEU A 269 -15.80 17.59 -4.38
CA LEU A 269 -14.61 16.73 -4.57
C LEU A 269 -13.89 17.08 -5.87
N ARG A 270 -14.60 17.28 -6.98
CA ARG A 270 -14.00 17.69 -8.27
C ARG A 270 -13.22 18.99 -8.16
N GLN A 271 -13.80 20.01 -7.51
CA GLN A 271 -13.13 21.30 -7.27
C GLN A 271 -11.88 21.15 -6.40
N GLU A 272 -11.89 20.20 -5.46
CA GLU A 272 -10.70 19.87 -4.66
C GLU A 272 -9.63 19.17 -5.51
N MET A 273 -10.04 18.20 -6.32
CA MET A 273 -9.16 17.42 -7.21
C MET A 273 -8.46 18.26 -8.29
N LYS A 274 -9.12 19.31 -8.80
CA LYS A 274 -8.48 20.28 -9.73
C LYS A 274 -7.24 20.94 -9.11
N LYS A 275 -7.16 21.00 -7.79
CA LYS A 275 -6.00 21.53 -7.04
C LYS A 275 -4.92 20.48 -6.78
N TRP A 276 -5.10 19.24 -7.23
CA TRP A 276 -4.14 18.15 -7.00
C TRP A 276 -3.15 17.97 -8.15
N SER A 277 -3.16 18.84 -9.18
CA SER A 277 -2.22 18.76 -10.31
C SER A 277 -0.77 18.83 -9.85
N GLU A 278 0.15 18.27 -10.63
CA GLU A 278 1.59 18.39 -10.36
C GLU A 278 2.03 19.86 -10.35
N VAL A 279 1.37 20.73 -11.12
CA VAL A 279 1.62 22.18 -11.15
C VAL A 279 1.14 22.87 -9.86
N HIS A 280 -0.02 22.49 -9.33
CA HIS A 280 -0.45 22.96 -8.00
C HIS A 280 0.50 22.47 -6.89
N LEU A 281 0.97 21.23 -6.97
CA LEU A 281 1.97 20.69 -6.05
C LEU A 281 3.28 21.49 -6.15
N LEU A 282 3.73 21.81 -7.37
CA LEU A 282 4.91 22.64 -7.61
C LEU A 282 4.74 24.03 -7.01
N ALA A 283 3.62 24.71 -7.26
CA ALA A 283 3.33 26.05 -6.73
C ALA A 283 3.31 26.06 -5.19
N THR A 284 2.61 25.09 -4.61
CA THR A 284 2.52 24.92 -3.15
C THR A 284 3.90 24.65 -2.53
N THR A 285 4.69 23.79 -3.18
CA THR A 285 6.04 23.47 -2.72
C THR A 285 6.96 24.68 -2.83
N LEU A 286 6.91 25.42 -3.94
CA LEU A 286 7.68 26.65 -4.12
C LEU A 286 7.36 27.68 -3.03
N LEU A 287 6.07 27.91 -2.76
CA LEU A 287 5.59 28.84 -1.73
C LEU A 287 6.05 28.43 -0.31
N LYS A 288 5.98 27.13 0.00
CA LYS A 288 6.48 26.57 1.28
C LYS A 288 7.98 26.82 1.45
N TYR A 289 8.77 26.60 0.41
CA TYR A 289 10.21 26.77 0.46
C TYR A 289 10.61 28.25 0.64
N VAL A 290 10.00 29.20 -0.07
CA VAL A 290 10.34 30.64 0.12
C VAL A 290 9.87 31.24 1.44
N SER A 291 9.05 30.49 2.18
CA SER A 291 8.58 30.86 3.51
C SER A 291 9.55 30.44 4.62
N VAL A 292 10.56 29.59 4.33
CA VAL A 292 11.57 29.19 5.34
C VAL A 292 12.78 30.13 5.37
N LYS A 293 13.50 30.13 6.50
CA LYS A 293 14.76 30.86 6.68
C LYS A 293 15.84 30.17 5.83
N ASP A 294 16.26 30.84 4.76
CA ASP A 294 17.21 30.35 3.74
C ASP A 294 16.64 29.33 2.71
N PRO A 295 15.81 29.79 1.76
CA PRO A 295 15.14 28.93 0.79
C PRO A 295 16.12 28.31 -0.22
N LYS A 296 16.34 27.00 -0.11
CA LYS A 296 17.12 26.21 -1.07
C LYS A 296 16.23 25.27 -1.87
N LEU A 297 16.15 25.47 -3.18
CA LEU A 297 15.50 24.54 -4.09
C LEU A 297 16.46 23.38 -4.35
N ASP A 298 16.12 22.21 -3.79
CA ASP A 298 16.94 21.01 -3.84
C ASP A 298 16.35 19.97 -4.82
N LEU A 299 17.21 19.35 -5.62
CA LEU A 299 16.85 18.24 -6.52
C LEU A 299 16.54 16.93 -5.75
N ASN A 300 16.79 16.88 -4.44
CA ASN A 300 16.25 15.83 -3.57
C ASN A 300 14.72 15.94 -3.40
N CYS A 301 14.13 17.09 -3.72
CA CYS A 301 12.68 17.24 -3.74
C CYS A 301 12.13 16.76 -5.10
N ASP A 302 11.31 15.71 -5.09
CA ASP A 302 10.78 15.08 -6.31
C ASP A 302 10.16 16.08 -7.30
N VAL A 303 9.39 17.05 -6.82
CA VAL A 303 8.74 18.02 -7.71
C VAL A 303 9.77 18.96 -8.36
N PHE A 304 10.80 19.39 -7.63
CA PHE A 304 11.86 20.20 -8.22
C PHE A 304 12.77 19.38 -9.13
N LYS A 305 13.04 18.11 -8.79
CA LYS A 305 13.75 17.18 -9.68
C LYS A 305 13.07 17.02 -11.04
N LYS A 306 11.74 17.09 -11.10
CA LYS A 306 10.99 17.02 -12.36
C LYS A 306 10.98 18.34 -13.12
N TYR A 307 10.79 19.46 -12.42
CA TYR A 307 10.49 20.75 -13.04
C TYR A 307 11.67 21.74 -13.09
N HIS A 308 12.84 21.42 -12.52
CA HIS A 308 13.98 22.36 -12.46
C HIS A 308 14.42 22.87 -13.83
N LEU A 309 14.34 22.04 -14.88
CA LEU A 309 14.68 22.46 -16.23
C LEU A 309 13.69 23.51 -16.73
N VAL A 310 12.39 23.24 -16.65
CA VAL A 310 11.33 24.15 -17.14
C VAL A 310 11.33 25.47 -16.38
N LEU A 311 11.49 25.41 -15.05
CA LEU A 311 11.53 26.60 -14.19
C LEU A 311 12.64 27.59 -14.58
N VAL A 312 13.74 27.12 -15.18
CA VAL A 312 14.90 27.95 -15.56
C VAL A 312 14.99 28.16 -17.08
N LYS A 313 14.75 27.11 -17.89
CA LYS A 313 14.89 27.13 -19.35
C LYS A 313 13.83 27.98 -20.04
N GLU A 314 12.61 28.06 -19.50
CA GLU A 314 11.58 28.91 -20.09
C GLU A 314 11.87 30.41 -19.88
N TRP A 315 12.94 30.80 -19.18
CA TRP A 315 13.39 32.19 -18.91
C TRP A 315 12.33 33.13 -18.32
N GLU A 316 11.10 32.66 -18.14
CA GLU A 316 9.96 33.43 -17.66
C GLU A 316 9.82 33.22 -16.15
N VAL A 317 9.91 31.98 -15.66
CA VAL A 317 9.59 31.69 -14.24
C VAL A 317 10.70 32.09 -13.28
N ILE A 318 11.92 31.54 -13.40
CA ILE A 318 13.06 31.86 -12.51
C ILE A 318 14.25 32.40 -13.30
N GLU A 319 14.65 33.63 -12.98
CA GLU A 319 15.89 34.24 -13.45
C GLU A 319 17.08 33.75 -12.60
N ARG A 320 17.89 32.85 -13.18
CA ARG A 320 19.10 32.31 -12.55
C ARG A 320 20.27 33.29 -12.61
N GLN A 321 20.96 33.46 -11.49
CA GLN A 321 22.14 34.29 -11.33
C GLN A 321 23.25 33.54 -10.58
N MET A 322 24.50 33.78 -10.94
CA MET A 322 25.66 33.30 -10.17
C MET A 322 26.29 34.48 -9.41
N LYS A 323 26.42 34.36 -8.09
CA LYS A 323 27.11 35.35 -7.26
C LYS A 323 27.99 34.62 -6.24
N LYS A 324 29.25 35.04 -6.09
CA LYS A 324 30.19 34.51 -5.07
C LYS A 324 30.28 32.98 -5.02
N LYS A 325 30.34 32.30 -6.18
CA LYS A 325 30.37 30.83 -6.33
C LYS A 325 29.10 30.09 -5.88
N GLU A 326 28.01 30.81 -5.59
CA GLU A 326 26.71 30.24 -5.27
C GLU A 326 25.70 30.57 -6.38
N PHE A 327 24.83 29.60 -6.70
CA PHE A 327 23.73 29.82 -7.62
C PHE A 327 22.49 30.29 -6.86
N SER A 328 21.92 31.39 -7.33
CA SER A 328 20.71 31.96 -6.78
C SER A 328 19.77 32.40 -7.90
N GLY A 329 18.53 32.73 -7.58
CA GLY A 329 17.61 33.28 -8.55
C GLY A 329 16.47 34.04 -7.92
N LYS A 330 15.65 34.68 -8.75
CA LYS A 330 14.38 35.32 -8.37
C LYS A 330 13.31 34.96 -9.39
N LEU A 331 12.05 35.23 -9.07
CA LEU A 331 11.02 35.13 -10.10
C LEU A 331 11.32 36.14 -11.21
N GLY A 332 11.17 35.71 -12.45
CA GLY A 332 11.50 36.54 -13.60
C GLY A 332 10.57 37.74 -13.73
N GLY A 333 11.07 38.87 -14.20
CA GLY A 333 10.29 40.12 -14.28
C GLY A 333 9.01 39.97 -15.10
N LYS A 334 9.06 39.23 -16.21
CA LYS A 334 7.88 38.95 -17.04
C LYS A 334 6.83 38.10 -16.31
N PHE A 335 7.28 37.11 -15.54
CA PHE A 335 6.40 36.27 -14.74
C PHE A 335 5.82 37.03 -13.55
N MET A 336 6.60 37.92 -12.94
CA MET A 336 6.13 38.83 -11.90
C MET A 336 5.03 39.75 -12.44
N ASP A 337 5.26 40.39 -13.59
CA ASP A 337 4.33 41.34 -14.20
C ASP A 337 3.11 40.69 -14.87
N GLY A 338 3.14 39.37 -15.11
CA GLY A 338 2.08 38.65 -15.83
C GLY A 338 1.95 39.01 -17.31
N LYS A 339 2.90 39.77 -17.86
CA LYS A 339 2.86 40.27 -19.24
C LYS A 339 3.43 39.25 -20.22
N ASN A 340 2.72 39.05 -21.34
CA ASN A 340 3.12 38.17 -22.45
C ASN A 340 3.35 36.69 -22.05
N LEU A 341 2.80 36.25 -20.92
CA LEU A 341 2.81 34.83 -20.54
C LEU A 341 1.81 34.05 -21.40
N THR A 342 2.25 32.91 -21.93
CA THR A 342 1.42 32.06 -22.78
C THR A 342 1.13 30.72 -22.13
N GLY A 343 -0.03 30.15 -22.47
CA GLY A 343 -0.45 28.80 -22.08
C GLY A 343 -0.25 28.48 -20.59
N ASN A 344 0.47 27.39 -20.36
CA ASN A 344 0.71 26.78 -19.05
C ASN A 344 1.46 27.67 -18.05
N VAL A 345 2.34 28.56 -18.52
CA VAL A 345 3.12 29.46 -17.63
C VAL A 345 2.19 30.46 -16.96
N LYS A 346 1.23 30.99 -17.72
CA LYS A 346 0.20 31.90 -17.21
C LYS A 346 -0.68 31.22 -16.17
N GLU A 347 -1.07 29.97 -16.42
CA GLU A 347 -1.86 29.18 -15.47
C GLU A 347 -1.09 28.90 -14.17
N PHE A 348 0.18 28.48 -14.28
CA PHE A 348 1.04 28.30 -13.12
C PHE A 348 1.19 29.58 -12.29
N ARG A 349 1.38 30.73 -12.94
CA ARG A 349 1.41 32.04 -12.25
C ARG A 349 0.11 32.30 -11.50
N ASN A 350 -1.04 32.09 -12.13
CA ASN A 350 -2.34 32.32 -11.51
C ASN A 350 -2.52 31.43 -10.27
N ILE A 351 -2.14 30.15 -10.37
CA ILE A 351 -2.16 29.21 -9.24
C ILE A 351 -1.25 29.71 -8.11
N LEU A 352 -0.02 30.10 -8.43
CA LEU A 352 0.93 30.59 -7.44
C LEU A 352 0.43 31.87 -6.77
N SER A 353 -0.14 32.80 -7.54
CA SER A 353 -0.74 34.04 -7.06
C SER A 353 -1.90 33.76 -6.10
N ASP A 354 -2.85 32.92 -6.49
CA ASP A 354 -3.98 32.53 -5.65
C ASP A 354 -3.53 31.91 -4.32
N LEU A 355 -2.47 31.11 -4.33
CA LEU A 355 -1.90 30.51 -3.12
C LEU A 355 -1.21 31.56 -2.24
N THR A 356 -0.42 32.46 -2.83
CA THR A 356 0.21 33.58 -2.11
C THR A 356 -0.82 34.47 -1.44
N ILE A 357 -1.87 34.86 -2.16
CA ILE A 357 -2.96 35.69 -1.63
C ILE A 357 -3.68 34.98 -0.48
N LYS A 358 -3.97 33.68 -0.61
CA LYS A 358 -4.60 32.91 0.48
C LYS A 358 -3.72 32.83 1.73
N GLN A 359 -2.40 32.76 1.58
CA GLN A 359 -1.48 32.77 2.70
C GLN A 359 -1.45 34.14 3.39
N ASP A 360 -1.57 35.22 2.62
CA ASP A 360 -1.50 36.60 3.13
C ASP A 360 -2.85 37.13 3.66
N LYS A 361 -4.01 36.64 3.19
CA LYS A 361 -5.37 36.97 3.69
C LYS A 361 -5.62 36.73 5.19
N ASN A 362 -4.65 36.16 5.91
CA ASN A 362 -4.60 36.21 7.37
C ASN A 362 -4.20 37.60 7.92
N LYS A 363 -3.89 38.55 7.03
CA LYS A 363 -3.68 39.97 7.30
C LYS A 363 -4.78 40.74 6.55
N GLU A 364 -5.55 41.55 7.26
CA GLU A 364 -6.53 42.45 6.65
C GLU A 364 -5.77 43.55 5.88
N THR A 365 -5.71 43.46 4.55
CA THR A 365 -5.18 44.53 3.69
C THR A 365 -6.18 44.86 2.57
N ASN A 366 -6.24 46.14 2.19
CA ASN A 366 -7.07 46.64 1.08
C ASN A 366 -6.33 46.57 -0.27
N ASP A 367 -5.19 45.87 -0.32
CA ASP A 367 -4.34 45.85 -1.49
C ASP A 367 -4.91 44.96 -2.59
N SER A 368 -4.64 45.34 -3.84
CA SER A 368 -5.04 44.51 -4.99
C SER A 368 -4.30 43.16 -4.97
N PRO A 369 -4.94 42.06 -5.44
CA PRO A 369 -4.31 40.74 -5.56
C PRO A 369 -2.93 40.74 -6.22
N GLU A 370 -2.78 41.58 -7.25
CA GLU A 370 -1.55 41.73 -8.01
C GLU A 370 -0.46 42.43 -7.18
N SER A 371 -0.80 43.47 -6.42
CA SER A 371 0.13 44.15 -5.53
C SER A 371 0.65 43.22 -4.43
N ILE A 372 -0.25 42.43 -3.82
CA ILE A 372 0.12 41.45 -2.78
C ILE A 372 1.13 40.44 -3.34
N PHE A 373 0.85 39.90 -4.52
CA PHE A 373 1.76 38.95 -5.17
C PHE A 373 3.13 39.58 -5.45
N GLN A 374 3.16 40.76 -6.06
CA GLN A 374 4.41 41.44 -6.41
C GLN A 374 5.23 41.82 -5.18
N GLU A 375 4.59 42.35 -4.14
CA GLU A 375 5.25 42.73 -2.90
C GLU A 375 5.85 41.51 -2.20
N PHE A 376 5.10 40.40 -2.12
CA PHE A 376 5.58 39.19 -1.48
C PHE A 376 6.81 38.63 -2.20
N TRP A 377 6.73 38.45 -3.52
CA TRP A 377 7.75 37.74 -4.28
C TRP A 377 8.98 38.59 -4.66
N SER A 378 8.85 39.92 -4.77
CA SER A 378 9.99 40.82 -5.05
C SER A 378 11.07 40.77 -3.96
N LYS A 379 10.65 40.51 -2.72
CA LYS A 379 11.52 40.37 -1.54
C LYS A 379 12.16 38.98 -1.42
N LYS A 380 11.78 38.01 -2.27
CA LYS A 380 12.27 36.63 -2.19
C LYS A 380 13.39 36.37 -3.19
N SER A 381 14.26 35.45 -2.81
CA SER A 381 15.29 34.88 -3.67
C SER A 381 15.43 33.39 -3.37
N PHE A 382 15.82 32.62 -4.37
CA PHE A 382 16.07 31.19 -4.25
C PHE A 382 17.58 30.94 -4.24
N LYS A 383 18.01 29.93 -3.49
CA LYS A 383 19.31 29.28 -3.68
C LYS A 383 19.11 27.92 -4.30
N PHE A 384 20.05 27.46 -5.11
CA PHE A 384 19.97 26.11 -5.68
C PHE A 384 21.35 25.55 -6.04
N SER A 385 21.40 24.23 -6.30
CA SER A 385 22.62 23.54 -6.69
C SER A 385 23.10 23.96 -8.08
N ALA A 386 24.37 23.65 -8.40
CA ALA A 386 24.93 23.90 -9.72
C ALA A 386 24.21 23.14 -10.85
N SER A 387 23.62 21.99 -10.53
CA SER A 387 22.85 21.14 -11.45
C SER A 387 21.42 21.63 -11.68
N PHE A 388 20.89 22.54 -10.86
CA PHE A 388 19.53 23.04 -11.02
C PHE A 388 19.42 23.91 -12.29
N GLY A 389 18.46 23.57 -13.15
CA GLY A 389 18.33 24.14 -14.49
C GLY A 389 19.46 23.81 -15.47
N ASP A 390 20.41 22.94 -15.10
CA ASP A 390 21.51 22.54 -15.98
C ASP A 390 21.21 21.19 -16.64
N ASN A 391 21.45 21.11 -17.95
CA ASN A 391 21.28 19.90 -18.75
C ASN A 391 22.67 19.33 -19.08
N LYS A 392 23.48 19.01 -18.05
CA LYS A 392 24.90 18.60 -18.21
C LYS A 392 25.12 17.29 -18.98
N SER A 393 24.07 16.65 -19.49
CA SER A 393 24.19 15.56 -20.43
C SER A 393 23.43 15.89 -21.69
N ASN A 394 24.08 15.84 -22.85
CA ASN A 394 23.45 15.60 -24.16
C ASN A 394 22.68 14.25 -24.24
N LYS A 395 22.30 13.68 -23.09
CA LYS A 395 21.30 12.62 -23.01
C LYS A 395 19.95 13.32 -23.17
N LYS A 396 19.05 12.72 -23.96
CA LYS A 396 17.62 13.06 -23.92
C LYS A 396 17.20 13.29 -22.46
N PRO A 397 16.31 14.26 -22.17
CA PRO A 397 15.71 14.38 -20.86
C PRO A 397 15.30 12.97 -20.42
N SER A 398 15.73 12.57 -19.22
CA SER A 398 15.27 11.30 -18.68
C SER A 398 13.75 11.33 -18.60
N ASP A 399 13.09 10.17 -18.61
CA ASP A 399 11.63 10.06 -18.43
C ASP A 399 11.11 10.82 -17.18
N GLU A 400 12.00 11.22 -16.26
CA GLU A 400 11.71 11.93 -15.02
C GLU A 400 11.69 13.47 -15.16
N THR A 401 12.35 14.07 -16.14
CA THR A 401 12.38 15.54 -16.30
C THR A 401 11.31 16.02 -17.27
N LYS A 402 10.55 17.05 -16.89
CA LYS A 402 9.52 17.65 -17.73
C LYS A 402 10.12 18.69 -18.68
N GLU A 403 9.49 18.81 -19.85
CA GLU A 403 9.82 19.84 -20.86
C GLU A 403 8.81 20.99 -20.88
N SER A 404 7.65 20.83 -20.22
CA SER A 404 6.62 21.87 -20.07
C SER A 404 5.90 21.75 -18.72
N LEU A 405 5.26 22.85 -18.30
CA LEU A 405 4.35 22.91 -17.15
C LEU A 405 2.98 22.32 -17.49
N ASP A 406 2.85 21.00 -17.66
CA ASP A 406 1.54 20.39 -17.96
C ASP A 406 0.51 20.69 -16.84
N CYS A 407 -0.38 21.67 -17.06
CA CYS A 407 -1.35 22.13 -16.07
C CYS A 407 -2.70 21.42 -16.15
N ALA A 408 -3.04 20.89 -17.33
CA ALA A 408 -4.39 20.42 -17.62
C ALA A 408 -4.73 19.13 -16.86
N ILE A 409 -5.58 19.26 -15.84
CA ILE A 409 -6.46 18.17 -15.40
C ILE A 409 -7.78 18.35 -16.14
N HIS A 410 -8.16 17.37 -16.95
CA HIS A 410 -9.46 17.38 -17.59
C HIS A 410 -10.52 16.78 -16.65
N ASP A 411 -11.78 17.20 -16.80
CA ASP A 411 -12.87 16.68 -15.96
C ASP A 411 -13.10 15.18 -16.23
N GLU A 412 -12.74 14.69 -17.41
CA GLU A 412 -12.67 13.27 -17.77
C GLU A 412 -11.64 12.52 -16.91
N ASP A 413 -10.46 13.11 -16.63
CA ASP A 413 -9.43 12.47 -15.80
C ASP A 413 -9.92 12.20 -14.39
N ILE A 414 -10.59 13.19 -13.81
CA ILE A 414 -11.20 13.08 -12.49
C ILE A 414 -12.28 12.01 -12.50
N THR A 415 -13.14 12.02 -13.54
CA THR A 415 -14.22 11.05 -13.69
C THR A 415 -13.69 9.62 -13.77
N HIS A 416 -12.72 9.39 -14.65
CA HIS A 416 -12.11 8.07 -14.83
C HIS A 416 -11.42 7.61 -13.55
N PHE A 417 -10.61 8.45 -12.91
CA PHE A 417 -9.95 8.07 -11.67
C PHE A 417 -10.95 7.70 -10.56
N LEU A 418 -11.97 8.53 -10.33
CA LEU A 418 -12.98 8.26 -9.30
C LEU A 418 -13.83 7.02 -9.61
N ASP A 419 -14.08 6.73 -10.90
CA ASP A 419 -14.75 5.51 -11.31
C ASP A 419 -13.89 4.26 -11.01
N LYS A 420 -12.57 4.34 -11.21
CA LYS A 420 -11.67 3.19 -11.01
C LYS A 420 -11.20 3.02 -9.58
N LEU A 421 -11.14 4.10 -8.78
CA LEU A 421 -10.65 4.04 -7.41
C LEU A 421 -11.61 3.27 -6.50
N VAL A 422 -11.09 2.23 -5.84
CA VAL A 422 -11.83 1.41 -4.88
C VAL A 422 -11.04 1.34 -3.57
N PHE A 423 -11.70 1.62 -2.46
CA PHE A 423 -11.19 1.32 -1.13
C PHE A 423 -11.70 -0.05 -0.71
N ALA A 424 -10.79 -1.02 -0.54
CA ALA A 424 -11.09 -2.28 0.12
C ALA A 424 -10.61 -2.17 1.57
N VAL A 425 -11.55 -1.95 2.48
CA VAL A 425 -11.29 -1.63 3.90
C VAL A 425 -11.75 -2.77 4.79
N HIS A 426 -11.27 -2.75 6.03
CA HIS A 426 -11.53 -3.81 6.98
C HIS A 426 -11.18 -5.19 6.42
N THR A 427 -10.19 -5.28 5.54
CA THR A 427 -9.73 -6.56 5.03
C THR A 427 -9.02 -7.34 6.14
N PRO A 428 -8.90 -8.68 6.03
CA PRO A 428 -8.07 -9.46 6.93
C PRO A 428 -6.68 -8.84 7.09
N ASN A 429 -6.13 -8.77 8.30
CA ASN A 429 -4.71 -8.48 8.49
C ASN A 429 -3.85 -9.67 8.04
N GLU A 430 -2.54 -9.54 8.17
CA GLU A 430 -1.63 -10.61 7.75
C GLU A 430 -1.90 -11.96 8.42
N VAL A 431 -2.30 -12.00 9.69
CA VAL A 431 -2.53 -13.24 10.44
C VAL A 431 -3.83 -13.89 9.98
N GLU A 432 -4.91 -13.09 9.88
CA GLU A 432 -6.23 -13.53 9.42
C GLU A 432 -6.17 -14.00 7.95
N LEU A 433 -5.40 -13.30 7.12
CA LEU A 433 -5.18 -13.65 5.72
C LEU A 433 -4.39 -14.96 5.58
N GLU A 434 -3.47 -15.26 6.51
CA GLU A 434 -2.76 -16.53 6.53
C GLU A 434 -3.69 -17.72 6.73
N THR A 435 -4.58 -17.61 7.71
CA THR A 435 -5.60 -18.65 7.98
C THR A 435 -6.45 -18.89 6.75
N SER A 436 -6.94 -17.80 6.12
CA SER A 436 -7.74 -17.88 4.90
C SER A 436 -6.98 -18.57 3.76
N LEU A 437 -5.71 -18.21 3.56
CA LEU A 437 -4.86 -18.82 2.53
C LEU A 437 -4.57 -20.30 2.81
N LYS A 438 -4.32 -20.69 4.07
CA LYS A 438 -4.10 -22.08 4.45
C LYS A 438 -5.29 -22.96 4.08
N GLU A 439 -6.51 -22.47 4.33
CA GLU A 439 -7.74 -23.17 3.96
C GLU A 439 -7.91 -23.28 2.43
N GLU A 440 -7.71 -22.20 1.68
CA GLU A 440 -7.85 -22.22 0.22
C GLU A 440 -6.79 -23.10 -0.45
N VAL A 441 -5.55 -23.04 0.03
CA VAL A 441 -4.45 -23.89 -0.44
C VAL A 441 -4.74 -25.36 -0.10
N GLY A 442 -5.21 -25.66 1.11
CA GLY A 442 -5.59 -27.02 1.52
C GLY A 442 -6.70 -27.60 0.64
N LYS A 443 -7.73 -26.80 0.33
CA LYS A 443 -8.81 -27.16 -0.61
C LYS A 443 -8.26 -27.46 -2.01
N TYR A 444 -7.35 -26.64 -2.54
CA TYR A 444 -6.74 -26.85 -3.86
C TYR A 444 -5.98 -28.19 -3.95
N TYR A 445 -5.35 -28.62 -2.87
CA TYR A 445 -4.61 -29.87 -2.82
C TYR A 445 -5.46 -31.10 -2.47
N GLU A 446 -6.71 -30.92 -2.03
CA GLU A 446 -7.58 -31.98 -1.49
C GLU A 446 -6.93 -32.71 -0.29
N LEU A 447 -6.32 -31.95 0.62
CA LEU A 447 -5.56 -32.50 1.75
C LEU A 447 -6.05 -31.92 3.08
N HIS A 448 -6.06 -32.75 4.14
CA HIS A 448 -6.57 -32.38 5.47
C HIS A 448 -5.56 -31.62 6.36
N GLU A 449 -4.26 -31.64 6.04
CA GLU A 449 -3.20 -30.98 6.85
C GLU A 449 -2.67 -29.71 6.18
N ASN A 450 -3.17 -28.54 6.60
CA ASN A 450 -3.03 -27.28 5.84
C ASN A 450 -1.68 -26.56 6.00
N ASP A 451 -0.99 -26.71 7.14
CA ASP A 451 0.15 -25.85 7.51
C ASP A 451 1.42 -26.08 6.67
N PHE A 452 1.78 -27.33 6.40
CA PHE A 452 3.01 -27.62 5.63
C PHE A 452 2.89 -27.20 4.16
N GLN A 453 1.66 -27.02 3.66
CA GLN A 453 1.37 -26.72 2.26
C GLN A 453 1.45 -25.23 1.97
N SER A 454 0.95 -24.41 2.89
CA SER A 454 1.09 -22.95 2.80
C SER A 454 2.56 -22.55 2.81
N ASP A 455 3.39 -23.17 3.66
CA ASP A 455 4.81 -22.85 3.76
C ASP A 455 5.58 -23.14 2.46
N PHE A 456 5.28 -24.25 1.79
CA PHE A 456 5.91 -24.55 0.51
C PHE A 456 5.52 -23.51 -0.56
N ILE A 457 4.24 -23.14 -0.65
CA ILE A 457 3.78 -22.17 -1.65
C ILE A 457 4.31 -20.77 -1.33
N LEU A 458 4.26 -20.37 -0.06
CA LEU A 458 4.82 -19.11 0.43
C LEU A 458 6.30 -19.01 0.08
N ARG A 459 7.10 -20.06 0.28
CA ARG A 459 8.52 -20.07 -0.10
C ARG A 459 8.74 -19.92 -1.60
N ASN A 460 7.99 -20.63 -2.43
CA ASN A 460 8.16 -20.49 -3.90
C ASN A 460 7.69 -19.11 -4.40
N MET A 461 6.66 -18.55 -3.76
CA MET A 461 6.19 -17.18 -4.04
C MET A 461 7.21 -16.14 -3.57
N LEU A 462 7.81 -16.32 -2.40
CA LEU A 462 8.94 -15.52 -1.92
C LEU A 462 10.13 -15.61 -2.86
N ASP A 463 10.47 -16.81 -3.33
CA ASP A 463 11.57 -16.99 -4.28
C ASP A 463 11.30 -16.28 -5.60
N TRP A 464 10.05 -16.30 -6.09
CA TRP A 464 9.65 -15.51 -7.25
C TRP A 464 9.70 -14.01 -6.96
N PHE A 465 9.18 -13.57 -5.82
CA PHE A 465 9.18 -12.18 -5.37
C PHE A 465 10.61 -11.61 -5.27
N LYS A 466 11.58 -12.45 -4.91
CA LYS A 466 13.01 -12.10 -4.81
C LYS A 466 13.75 -12.09 -6.16
N LYS A 467 13.15 -12.55 -7.27
CA LYS A 467 13.81 -12.51 -8.58
C LYS A 467 14.00 -11.05 -9.02
N LYS A 468 15.09 -10.77 -9.74
CA LYS A 468 15.42 -9.41 -10.21
C LYS A 468 14.20 -8.75 -10.87
N GLU A 469 13.95 -7.52 -10.43
CA GLU A 469 12.71 -6.74 -10.56
C GLU A 469 12.12 -6.69 -11.98
N SER A 470 10.80 -6.50 -12.06
CA SER A 470 10.03 -6.10 -13.25
C SER A 470 9.57 -7.19 -14.23
N THR A 471 9.33 -8.44 -13.80
CA THR A 471 8.69 -9.44 -14.68
C THR A 471 7.37 -9.94 -14.13
N PHE A 472 6.35 -9.98 -15.00
CA PHE A 472 5.08 -10.61 -14.67
C PHE A 472 5.24 -12.12 -14.56
N MET A 473 4.62 -12.73 -13.53
CA MET A 473 4.36 -14.17 -13.50
C MET A 473 3.14 -14.49 -14.37
N THR A 474 3.26 -15.45 -15.29
CA THR A 474 2.10 -15.91 -16.06
C THR A 474 1.26 -16.93 -15.27
N SER A 475 -0.01 -17.10 -15.66
CA SER A 475 -0.89 -18.14 -15.11
C SER A 475 -0.29 -19.54 -15.22
N GLU A 476 0.47 -19.83 -16.29
CA GLU A 476 1.19 -21.10 -16.44
C GLU A 476 2.32 -21.27 -15.42
N GLU A 477 3.12 -20.23 -15.20
CA GLU A 477 4.20 -20.24 -14.21
C GLU A 477 3.64 -20.42 -12.80
N GLY A 478 2.58 -19.67 -12.47
CA GLY A 478 1.84 -19.82 -11.23
C GLY A 478 1.29 -21.24 -11.05
N THR A 479 0.65 -21.78 -12.08
CA THR A 479 0.15 -23.16 -12.07
C THR A 479 1.27 -24.19 -11.90
N LYS A 480 2.46 -23.95 -12.48
CA LYS A 480 3.64 -24.81 -12.29
C LYS A 480 4.10 -24.82 -10.83
N ILE A 481 4.06 -23.69 -10.11
CA ILE A 481 4.36 -23.62 -8.68
C ILE A 481 3.43 -24.55 -7.89
N PHE A 482 2.12 -24.46 -8.13
CA PHE A 482 1.14 -25.32 -7.47
C PHE A 482 1.28 -26.80 -7.86
N LYS A 483 1.51 -27.12 -9.14
CA LYS A 483 1.73 -28.51 -9.59
C LYS A 483 2.98 -29.13 -8.96
N LYS A 484 4.08 -28.36 -8.85
CA LYS A 484 5.31 -28.79 -8.17
C LYS A 484 5.05 -29.04 -6.69
N GLY A 485 4.27 -28.18 -6.04
CA GLY A 485 3.77 -28.38 -4.68
C GLY A 485 3.00 -29.69 -4.54
N LYS A 486 1.98 -29.92 -5.39
CA LYS A 486 1.16 -31.15 -5.37
C LYS A 486 2.04 -32.40 -5.48
N LYS A 487 2.99 -32.41 -6.42
CA LYS A 487 3.91 -33.56 -6.62
C LYS A 487 4.79 -33.81 -5.40
N LYS A 488 5.36 -32.75 -4.81
CA LYS A 488 6.20 -32.87 -3.61
C LYS A 488 5.41 -33.36 -2.40
N MET A 489 4.19 -32.85 -2.20
CA MET A 489 3.30 -33.29 -1.12
C MET A 489 2.89 -34.75 -1.27
N LYS A 490 2.52 -35.18 -2.48
CA LYS A 490 2.24 -36.61 -2.76
C LYS A 490 3.46 -37.49 -2.45
N SER A 491 4.66 -37.08 -2.85
CA SER A 491 5.90 -37.81 -2.56
C SER A 491 6.15 -37.92 -1.05
N LEU A 492 6.00 -36.82 -0.30
CA LEU A 492 6.22 -36.82 1.14
C LEU A 492 5.20 -37.69 1.89
N ARG A 493 3.93 -37.72 1.47
CA ARG A 493 2.92 -38.62 2.04
C ARG A 493 3.29 -40.09 1.83
N VAL A 494 3.72 -40.45 0.62
CA VAL A 494 4.16 -41.83 0.33
C VAL A 494 5.36 -42.20 1.21
N THR A 495 6.34 -41.31 1.37
CA THR A 495 7.49 -41.53 2.26
C THR A 495 7.05 -41.66 3.72
N GLY A 496 6.14 -40.80 4.20
CA GLY A 496 5.62 -40.84 5.57
C GLY A 496 4.90 -42.15 5.88
N ILE A 497 4.00 -42.58 4.99
CA ILE A 497 3.31 -43.87 5.08
C ILE A 497 4.33 -45.02 5.07
N SER A 498 5.33 -44.94 4.19
CA SER A 498 6.39 -45.96 4.13
C SER A 498 7.22 -46.02 5.42
N ILE A 499 7.54 -44.88 6.04
CA ILE A 499 8.28 -44.83 7.31
C ILE A 499 7.42 -45.38 8.44
N ASP A 500 6.14 -45.01 8.49
CA ASP A 500 5.22 -45.52 9.51
C ASP A 500 5.03 -47.04 9.37
N TYR A 501 4.82 -47.51 8.15
CA TYR A 501 4.75 -48.94 7.86
C TYR A 501 6.05 -49.68 8.23
N GLN A 502 7.22 -49.12 7.94
CA GLN A 502 8.51 -49.67 8.40
C GLN A 502 8.63 -49.70 9.92
N LYS A 503 8.15 -48.67 10.63
CA LYS A 503 8.14 -48.65 12.11
C LYS A 503 7.19 -49.69 12.67
N GLN A 504 6.00 -49.86 12.09
CA GLN A 504 5.04 -50.89 12.48
C GLN A 504 5.62 -52.29 12.23
N LEU A 505 6.21 -52.53 11.05
CA LEU A 505 6.91 -53.77 10.74
C LEU A 505 8.02 -54.06 11.75
N LYS A 506 8.83 -53.09 12.15
CA LYS A 506 9.87 -53.27 13.18
C LYS A 506 9.31 -53.58 14.58
N LYS A 507 8.07 -53.16 14.89
CA LYS A 507 7.40 -53.49 16.16
C LYS A 507 6.80 -54.89 16.15
N VAL A 508 6.31 -55.35 14.99
CA VAL A 508 5.68 -56.67 14.81
C VAL A 508 6.73 -57.76 14.55
N LEU A 509 7.76 -57.46 13.75
CA LEU A 509 8.92 -58.31 13.53
C LEU A 509 9.92 -58.09 14.66
N LYS A 510 9.68 -58.74 15.81
CA LYS A 510 10.82 -59.24 16.58
C LYS A 510 11.42 -60.35 15.72
N PHE A 511 12.54 -60.08 15.05
CA PHE A 511 13.30 -61.18 14.46
C PHE A 511 13.56 -62.19 15.57
N ASN A 512 12.98 -63.38 15.43
CA ASN A 512 13.27 -64.52 16.29
C ASN A 512 14.80 -64.68 16.29
N GLU A 513 15.43 -64.75 17.46
CA GLU A 513 16.89 -64.95 17.56
C GLU A 513 17.35 -66.18 16.76
N GLU A 514 16.48 -67.16 16.58
CA GLU A 514 16.67 -68.34 15.72
C GLU A 514 16.84 -67.97 14.24
N ALA A 515 16.05 -67.03 13.70
CA ALA A 515 16.18 -66.55 12.32
C ALA A 515 17.47 -65.72 12.13
N ILE A 516 17.89 -64.97 13.16
CA ILE A 516 19.19 -64.28 13.17
C ILE A 516 20.34 -65.29 13.23
N GLY A 517 20.16 -66.39 13.97
CA GLY A 517 21.10 -67.50 14.08
C GLY A 517 21.26 -68.29 12.77
N GLU A 518 20.17 -68.57 12.06
CA GLU A 518 20.21 -69.22 10.74
C GLU A 518 20.89 -68.34 9.70
N MET A 519 20.60 -67.04 9.66
CA MET A 519 21.27 -66.11 8.73
C MET A 519 22.76 -65.97 9.03
N LYS A 520 23.18 -65.94 10.30
CA LYS A 520 24.61 -65.96 10.67
C LYS A 520 25.30 -67.25 10.24
N SER A 521 24.65 -68.40 10.43
CA SER A 521 25.20 -69.70 10.03
C SER A 521 25.38 -69.80 8.50
N HIS A 522 24.42 -69.29 7.71
CA HIS A 522 24.51 -69.25 6.25
C HIS A 522 25.55 -68.28 5.69
N LEU A 523 25.85 -67.19 6.41
CA LEU A 523 26.89 -66.22 6.04
C LEU A 523 28.30 -66.72 6.37
N ILE A 524 28.43 -67.54 7.42
CA ILE A 524 29.70 -68.15 7.82
C ILE A 524 30.01 -69.39 6.96
N SER A 525 29.01 -70.16 6.51
CA SER A 525 29.22 -71.33 5.65
C SER A 525 29.53 -71.02 4.17
N LYS A 526 29.63 -69.72 3.81
CA LYS A 526 29.99 -69.24 2.46
C LYS A 526 31.34 -68.52 2.42
N LYS A 527 32.09 -68.53 3.51
CA LYS A 527 33.55 -68.35 3.53
C LYS A 527 34.20 -69.72 3.65
#